data_AF-A0A9D8DK24-F1
#
_entry.id   AF-A0A9D8DK24-F1
#
_cell.length_a   1.000
_cell.length_b   1.000
_cell.length_c   1.000
_cell.angle_alpha   90.00
_cell.angle_beta   90.00
_cell.angle_gamma   90.00
#
_symmetry.space_group_name_H-M   'P 1'
#
loop_
_entity.id
_entity.type
_entity.pdbx_description
1 polymer ?
#
loop_
_entity_poly.entity_id
_entity_poly.type
_entity_poly.pdbx_seq_one_letter_code
_entity_poly.pdbx_strand_id
1 'polypeptide(L)'
;MGEIGVGQFLHALQALNEADVRRIAQSLESETLTDEVDWWRATIAIDKVLRHTRCTRRAARAANDATRAVQESAVRVGIPLPDQDVTRVARAAADVARGLAAGAPARPIVRLLLEHWEPAHAEA
;
A
#
# COMPACT_ATOMS: atom_id res chain seq x y z
N MET A 1 -3.77 18.45 -6.97
CA MET A 1 -3.10 17.20 -6.56
C MET A 1 -4.01 16.06 -7.02
N GLY A 2 -3.66 15.39 -8.12
CA GLY A 2 -4.52 14.39 -8.76
C GLY A 2 -4.78 13.20 -7.84
N GLU A 3 -5.99 12.64 -7.90
CA GLU A 3 -6.33 11.45 -7.10
C GLU A 3 -5.61 10.22 -7.67
N ILE A 4 -4.78 9.55 -6.86
CA ILE A 4 -4.11 8.31 -7.28
C ILE A 4 -5.14 7.19 -7.36
N GLY A 5 -5.31 6.60 -8.53
CA GLY A 5 -6.12 5.39 -8.72
C GLY A 5 -5.33 4.11 -8.44
N VAL A 6 -6.03 2.99 -8.25
CA VAL A 6 -5.39 1.66 -8.06
C VAL A 6 -4.36 1.37 -9.15
N GLY A 7 -4.67 1.65 -10.42
CA GLY A 7 -3.76 1.39 -11.54
C GLY A 7 -2.46 2.21 -11.47
N GLN A 8 -2.55 3.49 -11.11
CA GLN A 8 -1.37 4.35 -10.95
C GLN A 8 -0.52 3.89 -9.76
N PHE A 9 -1.15 3.52 -8.65
CA PHE A 9 -0.45 2.97 -7.49
C PHE A 9 0.28 1.66 -7.84
N LEU A 10 -0.38 0.72 -8.53
CA LEU A 10 0.25 -0.53 -8.96
C LEU A 10 1.45 -0.28 -9.89
N HIS A 11 1.34 0.70 -10.80
CA HIS A 11 2.45 1.06 -11.68
C HIS A 11 3.65 1.59 -10.89
N ALA A 12 3.41 2.44 -9.88
CA ALA A 12 4.47 2.93 -9.00
C ALA A 12 5.16 1.79 -8.22
N LEU A 13 4.41 0.80 -7.73
CA LEU A 13 4.99 -0.37 -7.03
C LEU A 13 5.94 -1.18 -7.92
N GLN A 14 5.62 -1.31 -9.21
CA GLN A 14 6.48 -2.02 -10.17
C GLN A 14 7.79 -1.29 -10.43
N ALA A 15 7.81 0.04 -10.27
CA ALA A 15 8.97 0.89 -10.50
C ALA A 15 9.93 0.97 -9.30
N LEU A 16 9.55 0.45 -8.12
CA LEU A 16 10.37 0.49 -6.91
C LEU A 16 11.78 -0.08 -7.15
N ASN A 17 12.78 0.62 -6.63
CA ASN A 17 14.14 0.09 -6.53
C ASN A 17 14.44 -0.39 -5.10
N GLU A 18 15.63 -0.96 -4.89
CA GLU A 18 16.02 -1.47 -3.58
C GLU A 18 16.01 -0.38 -2.50
N ALA A 19 16.56 0.80 -2.79
CA ALA A 19 16.59 1.91 -1.84
C ALA A 19 15.18 2.38 -1.47
N ASP A 20 14.22 2.34 -2.41
CA ASP A 20 12.83 2.68 -2.14
C ASP A 20 12.18 1.65 -1.21
N VAL A 21 12.39 0.35 -1.47
CA VAL A 21 11.88 -0.73 -0.60
C VAL A 21 12.41 -0.57 0.82
N ARG A 22 13.72 -0.35 0.99
CA ARG A 22 14.33 -0.16 2.32
C ARG A 22 13.82 1.11 3.01
N ARG A 23 13.70 2.22 2.29
CA ARG A 23 13.22 3.50 2.83
C ARG A 23 11.76 3.41 3.28
N ILE A 24 10.89 2.83 2.46
CA ILE A 24 9.47 2.64 2.81
C ILE A 24 9.37 1.68 4.00
N ALA A 25 10.10 0.57 3.99
CA ALA A 25 10.09 -0.37 5.12
C ALA A 25 10.56 0.28 6.42
N GLN A 26 11.58 1.14 6.36
CA GLN A 26 12.05 1.90 7.51
C GLN A 26 11.02 2.93 7.99
N SER A 27 10.33 3.63 7.07
CA SER A 27 9.25 4.56 7.42
C SER A 27 8.04 3.85 8.02
N LEU A 28 7.77 2.61 7.59
CA LEU A 28 6.75 1.75 8.18
C LEU A 28 7.18 1.15 9.53
N GLU A 29 8.49 1.07 9.82
CA GLU A 29 9.01 0.52 11.07
C GLU A 29 9.17 1.56 12.18
N SER A 30 9.23 2.86 11.86
CA SER A 30 9.37 3.93 12.86
C SER A 30 8.11 4.17 13.71
N GLU A 31 7.30 3.13 13.93
CA GLU A 31 6.01 3.15 14.61
C GLU A 31 6.13 3.78 16.01
N THR A 32 5.36 4.84 16.23
CA THR A 32 4.90 5.16 17.58
C THR A 32 3.64 4.32 17.85
N LEU A 33 3.34 4.01 19.13
CA LEU A 33 2.12 3.25 19.50
C LEU A 33 0.83 3.91 18.99
N THR A 34 0.85 5.21 18.72
CA THR A 34 -0.26 5.95 18.12
C THR A 34 -0.46 5.57 16.65
N ASP A 35 0.64 5.43 15.89
CA ASP A 35 0.61 5.11 14.46
C ASP A 35 0.17 3.66 14.19
N GLU A 36 0.59 2.70 15.03
CA GLU A 36 0.16 1.30 14.91
C GLU A 36 -1.37 1.18 15.12
N VAL A 37 -1.91 1.87 16.14
CA VAL A 37 -3.34 1.88 16.42
C VAL A 37 -4.11 2.58 15.29
N ASP A 38 -3.56 3.65 14.73
CA ASP A 38 -4.19 4.36 13.62
C ASP A 38 -4.16 3.55 12.32
N TRP A 39 -3.10 2.78 12.07
CA TRP A 39 -3.05 1.78 10.99
C TRP A 39 -4.13 0.72 11.15
N TRP A 40 -4.30 0.19 12.38
CA TRP A 40 -5.33 -0.79 12.65
C TRP A 40 -6.75 -0.22 12.46
N ARG A 41 -6.99 1.00 12.96
CA ARG A 41 -8.26 1.73 12.76
C ARG A 41 -8.53 1.99 11.28
N ALA A 42 -7.52 2.38 10.52
CA ALA A 42 -7.60 2.56 9.08
C ALA A 42 -8.04 1.27 8.38
N THR A 43 -7.42 0.14 8.72
CA THR A 43 -7.74 -1.17 8.14
C THR A 43 -9.18 -1.59 8.46
N ILE A 44 -9.62 -1.42 9.71
CA ILE A 44 -11.02 -1.68 10.12
C ILE A 44 -12.00 -0.79 9.35
N ALA A 45 -11.67 0.50 9.20
CA ALA A 45 -12.53 1.44 8.51
C ALA A 45 -12.66 1.10 7.01
N ILE A 46 -11.56 0.70 6.36
CA ILE A 46 -11.57 0.18 4.98
C ILE A 46 -12.48 -1.06 4.89
N ASP A 47 -12.37 -2.01 5.83
CA ASP A 47 -13.22 -3.20 5.83
C ASP A 47 -14.71 -2.90 5.98
N LYS A 48 -15.06 -1.92 6.82
CA LYS A 48 -16.44 -1.44 6.95
C LYS A 48 -16.94 -0.85 5.64
N VAL A 49 -16.14 -0.01 4.99
CA VAL A 49 -16.50 0.58 3.69
C VAL A 49 -16.67 -0.50 2.62
N LEU A 50 -15.74 -1.46 2.52
CA LEU A 50 -15.78 -2.53 1.52
C LEU A 50 -17.02 -3.42 1.66
N ARG A 51 -17.44 -3.72 2.89
CA ARG A 51 -18.67 -4.46 3.15
C ARG A 51 -19.90 -3.66 2.73
N HIS A 52 -19.92 -2.36 3.04
CA HIS A 52 -21.03 -1.47 2.69
C HIS A 52 -21.16 -1.29 1.17
N THR A 53 -20.05 -1.14 0.45
CA THR A 53 -20.01 -0.93 -1.00
C THR A 53 -20.01 -2.24 -1.81
N ARG A 54 -20.07 -3.41 -1.14
CA ARG A 54 -19.99 -4.75 -1.75
C ARG A 54 -18.76 -4.96 -2.65
N CYS A 55 -17.66 -4.25 -2.36
CA CYS A 55 -16.44 -4.24 -3.17
C CYS A 55 -15.36 -5.23 -2.70
N THR A 56 -15.67 -6.14 -1.76
CA THR A 56 -14.69 -7.04 -1.14
C THR A 56 -13.85 -7.84 -2.15
N ARG A 57 -14.47 -8.38 -3.21
CA ARG A 57 -13.74 -9.14 -4.26
C ARG A 57 -12.77 -8.26 -5.04
N ARG A 58 -13.18 -7.03 -5.38
CA ARG A 58 -12.34 -6.07 -6.10
C ARG A 58 -11.15 -5.65 -5.24
N ALA A 59 -11.37 -5.42 -3.95
CA ALA A 59 -10.33 -5.08 -3.01
C ALA A 59 -9.35 -6.23 -2.75
N ALA A 60 -9.84 -7.47 -2.67
CA ALA A 60 -8.98 -8.65 -2.55
C ALA A 60 -8.08 -8.82 -3.78
N ARG A 61 -8.62 -8.61 -4.99
CA ARG A 61 -7.82 -8.62 -6.22
C ARG A 61 -6.77 -7.50 -6.21
N ALA A 62 -7.16 -6.27 -5.87
CA ALA A 62 -6.24 -5.13 -5.80
C ALA A 62 -5.10 -5.36 -4.78
N ALA A 63 -5.41 -5.93 -3.62
CA ALA A 63 -4.40 -6.33 -2.63
C ALA A 63 -3.40 -7.36 -3.20
N ASN A 64 -3.91 -8.42 -3.83
CA ASN A 64 -3.06 -9.45 -4.42
C ASN A 64 -2.18 -8.89 -5.55
N ASP A 65 -2.73 -8.03 -6.40
CA ASP A 65 -1.99 -7.38 -7.47
C ASP A 65 -0.89 -6.46 -6.91
N ALA A 66 -1.16 -5.75 -5.81
CA ALA A 66 -0.18 -4.89 -5.14
C ALA A 66 0.95 -5.70 -4.47
N THR A 67 0.62 -6.76 -3.74
CA THR A 67 1.60 -7.69 -3.17
C THR A 67 2.50 -8.27 -4.25
N ARG A 68 1.91 -8.71 -5.37
CA ARG A 68 2.68 -9.26 -6.49
C ARG A 68 3.58 -8.20 -7.12
N ALA A 69 3.10 -6.97 -7.33
CA ALA A 69 3.90 -5.88 -7.90
C ALA A 69 5.16 -5.57 -7.06
N VAL A 70 5.04 -5.60 -5.73
CA VAL A 70 6.19 -5.42 -4.81
C VAL A 70 7.17 -6.60 -4.89
N GLN A 71 6.67 -7.83 -4.96
CA GLN A 71 7.54 -9.00 -5.11
C GLN A 71 8.26 -9.02 -6.46
N GLU A 72 7.55 -8.68 -7.53
CA GLU A 72 8.11 -8.58 -8.89
C GLU A 72 9.18 -7.48 -8.97
N SER A 73 8.97 -6.32 -8.34
CA SER A 73 9.98 -5.26 -8.30
C SER A 73 11.21 -5.69 -7.50
N ALA A 74 11.03 -6.35 -6.34
CA ALA A 74 12.13 -6.90 -5.54
C ALA A 74 12.99 -7.91 -6.34
N VAL A 75 12.35 -8.86 -7.02
CA VAL A 75 13.05 -9.83 -7.90
C VAL A 75 13.78 -9.11 -9.03
N ARG A 76 13.15 -8.12 -9.66
CA ARG A 76 13.75 -7.33 -10.76
C ARG A 76 15.02 -6.60 -10.33
N VAL A 77 15.06 -6.08 -9.10
CA VAL A 77 16.23 -5.35 -8.58
C VAL A 77 17.21 -6.22 -7.81
N GLY A 78 17.00 -7.54 -7.76
CA GLY A 78 17.95 -8.50 -7.21
C GLY A 78 17.86 -8.69 -5.69
N ILE A 79 16.76 -8.30 -5.04
CA ILE A 79 16.53 -8.62 -3.62
C ILE A 79 16.10 -10.10 -3.53
N PRO A 80 16.85 -10.96 -2.82
CA PRO A 80 16.45 -12.35 -2.63
C PRO A 80 15.22 -12.46 -1.74
N LEU A 81 14.28 -13.36 -2.08
CA LEU A 81 13.10 -13.64 -1.28
C LEU A 81 13.26 -14.96 -0.51
N PRO A 82 12.76 -15.07 0.73
CA PRO A 82 12.00 -14.06 1.47
C PRO A 82 12.90 -12.94 2.04
N ASP A 83 12.40 -11.70 1.97
CA ASP A 83 12.99 -10.52 2.60
C ASP A 83 11.94 -9.84 3.48
N GLN A 84 12.34 -9.42 4.69
CA GLN A 84 11.45 -8.86 5.70
C GLN A 84 10.87 -7.51 5.27
N ASP A 85 11.69 -6.64 4.67
CA ASP A 85 11.27 -5.33 4.21
C ASP A 85 10.31 -5.45 3.04
N VAL A 86 10.62 -6.34 2.09
CA VAL A 86 9.70 -6.65 0.98
C VAL A 86 8.35 -7.14 1.52
N THR A 87 8.35 -8.00 2.53
CA THR A 87 7.12 -8.51 3.16
C THR A 87 6.32 -7.39 3.83
N ARG A 88 7.00 -6.50 4.56
CA ARG A 88 6.40 -5.34 5.22
C ARG A 88 5.78 -4.38 4.21
N VAL A 89 6.53 -4.01 3.17
CA VAL A 89 6.07 -3.13 2.09
C VAL A 89 4.90 -3.75 1.32
N ALA A 90 4.94 -5.06 1.03
CA ALA A 90 3.86 -5.75 0.33
C ALA A 90 2.55 -5.75 1.15
N ARG A 91 2.65 -5.95 2.47
CA ARG A 91 1.48 -5.87 3.36
C ARG A 91 0.89 -4.45 3.38
N ALA A 92 1.74 -3.44 3.53
CA ALA A 92 1.30 -2.05 3.50
C ALA A 92 0.65 -1.68 2.15
N ALA A 93 1.24 -2.11 1.04
CA ALA A 93 0.71 -1.91 -0.30
C ALA A 93 -0.67 -2.54 -0.48
N ALA A 94 -0.87 -3.73 0.08
CA ALA A 94 -2.16 -4.42 0.01
C ALA A 94 -3.27 -3.64 0.73
N ASP A 95 -2.98 -3.04 1.88
CA ASP A 95 -3.96 -2.23 2.63
C ASP A 95 -4.29 -0.91 1.90
N VAL A 96 -3.30 -0.23 1.34
CA VAL A 96 -3.51 0.95 0.46
C VAL A 96 -4.38 0.57 -0.75
N ALA A 97 -4.05 -0.53 -1.44
CA ALA A 97 -4.78 -0.98 -2.62
C ALA A 97 -6.24 -1.34 -2.31
N ARG A 98 -6.52 -1.92 -1.14
CA ARG A 98 -7.89 -2.19 -0.65
C ARG A 98 -8.66 -0.90 -0.43
N GLY A 99 -8.04 0.09 0.20
CA GLY A 99 -8.66 1.40 0.41
C GLY A 99 -8.94 2.13 -0.91
N LEU A 100 -7.99 2.12 -1.85
CA LEU A 100 -8.20 2.68 -3.19
C LEU A 100 -9.33 1.97 -3.94
N ALA A 101 -9.40 0.64 -3.85
CA ALA A 101 -10.48 -0.16 -4.44
C ALA A 101 -11.86 0.07 -3.78
N ALA A 102 -11.90 0.60 -2.56
CA ALA A 102 -13.13 1.00 -1.88
C ALA A 102 -13.69 2.35 -2.40
N GLY A 103 -12.88 3.13 -3.12
CA GLY A 103 -13.29 4.36 -3.80
C GLY A 103 -13.45 5.55 -2.85
N ALA A 104 -14.25 6.54 -3.27
CA ALA A 104 -14.39 7.83 -2.59
C ALA A 104 -14.61 7.77 -1.07
N PRO A 105 -15.42 6.83 -0.51
CA PRO A 105 -15.65 6.78 0.93
C PRO A 105 -14.43 6.39 1.78
N ALA A 106 -13.41 5.76 1.18
CA ALA A 106 -12.19 5.37 1.89
C ALA A 106 -11.04 6.38 1.73
N ARG A 107 -11.23 7.46 0.96
CA ARG A 107 -10.17 8.43 0.64
C ARG A 107 -9.43 9.01 1.85
N PRO A 108 -10.11 9.46 2.93
CA PRO A 108 -9.40 10.00 4.09
C PRO A 108 -8.48 8.96 4.73
N ILE A 109 -8.91 7.70 4.72
CA ILE A 109 -8.17 6.59 5.30
C ILE A 109 -6.97 6.24 4.43
N VAL A 110 -7.15 6.17 3.11
CA VAL A 110 -6.06 5.94 2.16
C VAL A 110 -4.99 7.02 2.26
N ARG A 111 -5.39 8.28 2.46
CA ARG A 111 -4.44 9.40 2.59
C ARG A 111 -3.49 9.18 3.76
N LEU A 112 -4.01 8.73 4.91
CA LEU A 112 -3.18 8.38 6.07
C LEU A 112 -2.18 7.26 5.72
N LEU A 113 -2.64 6.20 5.05
CA LEU A 113 -1.77 5.09 4.66
C LEU A 113 -0.70 5.48 3.63
N LEU A 114 -0.96 6.50 2.80
CA LEU A 114 -0.04 7.01 1.77
C LEU A 114 1.09 7.88 2.33
N GLU A 115 1.00 8.37 3.57
CA GLU A 115 2.03 9.24 4.16
C GLU A 115 3.41 8.54 4.24
N HIS A 116 3.43 7.20 4.32
CA HIS A 116 4.64 6.39 4.32
C HIS A 116 5.27 6.16 2.92
N TRP A 117 4.67 6.71 1.86
CA TRP A 117 5.04 6.43 0.46
C TRP A 117 5.69 7.61 -0.27
N GLU A 118 5.96 8.74 0.39
CA GLU A 118 6.70 9.88 -0.15
C GLU A 118 8.17 9.48 -0.46
N PRO A 119 8.50 9.01 -1.69
CA PRO A 119 8.39 9.81 -2.92
C PRO A 119 7.92 9.03 -4.17
N ALA A 120 7.08 8.00 -4.03
CA ALA A 120 6.59 7.21 -5.17
C ALA A 120 5.51 7.91 -6.03
N HIS A 121 4.95 9.04 -5.56
CA HIS A 121 3.91 9.83 -6.25
C HIS A 121 4.34 11.24 -6.68
N ALA A 122 5.60 11.62 -6.46
CA ALA A 122 6.05 13.00 -6.72
C ALA A 122 6.26 13.33 -8.21
N GLU A 123 6.33 12.34 -9.10
CA GLU A 123 6.58 12.54 -10.54
C GLU A 123 5.55 11.86 -11.46
N ALA A 124 4.25 12.09 -11.21
CA ALA A 124 3.19 11.72 -12.14
C ALA A 124 2.28 12.91 -12.50
#